data_AF-A0A1B9MLN5-F1
#
_entry.id   AF-A0A1B9MLN5-F1
#
_cell.length_a   1.000
_cell.length_b   1.000
_cell.length_c   1.000
_cell.angle_alpha   90.00
_cell.angle_beta   90.00
_cell.angle_gamma   90.00
#
_symmetry.space_group_name_H-M   'P 1'
#
loop_
_entity.id
_entity.type
_entity.pdbx_description
1 polymer ?
#
loop_
_entity_poly.entity_id
_entity_poly.type
_entity_poly.pdbx_seq_one_letter_code
_entity_poly.pdbx_strand_id
1 'polypeptide(L)'
;MKITLTINGTDITFEPTKLAYNTYINDITMNDKIAPATNFLRRTVLADDKEKLNEILDTYVGAALQIIEKVIKQYAPDLEIEVKN
;
A
#
# COMPACT_ATOMS: atom_id res chain seq x y z
N MET A 1 -8.61 10.24 1.22
CA MET A 1 -7.31 10.82 1.64
C MET A 1 -6.30 10.46 0.57
N LYS A 2 -5.43 11.38 0.17
CA LYS A 2 -4.38 11.10 -0.82
C LYS A 2 -3.02 11.02 -0.14
N ILE A 3 -2.21 10.06 -0.58
CA ILE A 3 -0.85 9.81 -0.09
C ILE A 3 0.06 9.78 -1.29
N THR A 4 0.98 10.73 -1.41
CA THR A 4 1.97 10.78 -2.50
C THR A 4 3.30 10.31 -1.97
N LEU A 5 3.91 9.34 -2.65
CA LEU A 5 5.25 8.84 -2.38
C LEU A 5 6.15 9.16 -3.57
N THR A 6 7.35 9.68 -3.29
CA THR A 6 8.42 9.80 -4.29
C THR A 6 9.29 8.55 -4.24
N ILE A 7 9.24 7.73 -5.29
CA ILE A 7 9.95 6.46 -5.40
C ILE A 7 10.93 6.57 -6.56
N ASN A 8 12.24 6.53 -6.27
CA ASN A 8 13.31 6.71 -7.26
C ASN A 8 13.13 7.96 -8.16
N GLY A 9 12.66 9.06 -7.57
CA GLY A 9 12.40 10.32 -8.29
C GLY A 9 11.07 10.36 -9.05
N THR A 10 10.26 9.31 -8.99
CA THR A 10 8.92 9.26 -9.57
C THR A 10 7.86 9.44 -8.49
N ASP A 11 6.99 10.43 -8.65
CA ASP A 11 5.86 10.62 -7.74
C ASP A 11 4.69 9.72 -8.13
N ILE A 12 4.17 9.01 -7.13
CA ILE A 12 3.00 8.13 -7.25
C ILE A 12 2.04 8.45 -6.12
N THR A 13 0.78 8.70 -6.48
CA THR A 13 -0.28 9.03 -5.53
C THR A 13 -1.26 7.87 -5.35
N PHE A 14 -1.55 7.56 -4.09
CA PHE A 14 -2.50 6.55 -3.66
C PHE A 14 -3.69 7.20 -2.95
N GLU A 15 -4.87 6.62 -3.15
CA GLU A 15 -6.12 6.94 -2.47
C GLU A 15 -6.70 5.69 -1.81
N PRO A 16 -6.08 5.24 -0.69
CA PRO A 16 -6.56 4.08 0.05
C PRO A 16 -7.93 4.31 0.69
N THR A 17 -8.69 3.22 0.79
CA THR A 17 -10.02 3.20 1.39
C THR A 17 -10.12 2.10 2.44
N LYS A 18 -11.09 2.21 3.36
CA LYS A 18 -11.29 1.21 4.41
C LYS A 18 -11.60 -0.16 3.82
N LEU A 19 -12.39 -0.18 2.73
CA LEU A 19 -12.70 -1.39 2.01
C LEU A 19 -11.43 -2.04 1.43
N ALA A 20 -10.59 -1.27 0.72
CA ALA A 20 -9.36 -1.80 0.14
C ALA A 20 -8.40 -2.32 1.22
N TYR A 21 -8.26 -1.60 2.33
CA TYR A 21 -7.43 -2.01 3.46
C TYR A 21 -7.94 -3.31 4.11
N ASN A 22 -9.23 -3.41 4.39
CA ASN A 22 -9.81 -4.62 4.97
C ASN A 22 -9.67 -5.83 4.03
N THR A 23 -9.88 -5.64 2.72
CA THR A 23 -9.62 -6.70 1.74
C THR A 23 -8.17 -7.12 1.75
N TYR A 24 -7.23 -6.16 1.77
CA TYR A 24 -5.81 -6.48 1.85
C TYR A 24 -5.47 -7.34 3.08
N ILE A 25 -5.92 -6.94 4.27
CA ILE A 25 -5.66 -7.69 5.51
C ILE A 25 -6.25 -9.10 5.44
N ASN A 26 -7.47 -9.25 4.91
CA ASN A 26 -8.13 -10.55 4.78
C ASN A 26 -7.46 -11.47 3.74
N ASP A 27 -6.85 -10.89 2.70
CA ASP A 27 -6.20 -11.63 1.62
C ASP A 27 -4.77 -12.10 2.00
N ILE A 28 -4.18 -11.55 3.06
CA ILE A 28 -2.86 -11.99 3.54
C ILE A 28 -2.95 -13.41 4.08
N THR A 29 -2.10 -14.28 3.57
CA THR A 29 -1.93 -15.65 4.08
C THR A 29 -0.51 -15.86 4.59
N MET A 30 -0.24 -16.99 5.26
CA MET A 30 1.12 -17.31 5.72
C MET A 30 2.13 -17.47 4.57
N ASN A 31 1.66 -17.94 3.41
CA ASN A 31 2.51 -18.28 2.27
C ASN A 31 2.53 -17.19 1.19
N ASP A 32 1.57 -16.26 1.21
CA ASP A 32 1.49 -15.19 0.21
C ASP A 32 1.10 -13.86 0.86
N LYS A 33 2.03 -12.92 0.78
CA LYS A 33 1.89 -11.52 1.18
C LYS A 33 2.14 -10.56 0.03
N ILE A 34 2.70 -11.06 -1.07
CA ILE A 34 3.14 -10.23 -2.20
C ILE A 34 1.95 -9.94 -3.10
N ALA A 35 1.15 -10.95 -3.44
CA ALA A 35 -0.02 -10.73 -4.29
C ALA A 35 -1.07 -9.81 -3.62
N PRO A 36 -1.41 -9.98 -2.32
CA PRO A 36 -2.28 -9.04 -1.62
C PRO A 36 -1.74 -7.60 -1.64
N ALA A 37 -0.44 -7.42 -1.43
CA ALA A 37 0.19 -6.10 -1.43
C ALA A 37 0.11 -5.42 -2.80
N THR A 38 0.48 -6.15 -3.86
CA THR A 38 0.40 -5.67 -5.24
C THR A 38 -1.03 -5.31 -5.62
N ASN A 39 -2.00 -6.15 -5.26
CA ASN A 39 -3.43 -5.92 -5.55
C ASN A 39 -3.94 -4.66 -4.84
N PHE A 40 -3.58 -4.47 -3.57
CA PHE A 40 -3.93 -3.26 -2.82
C PHE A 40 -3.36 -2.00 -3.49
N LEU A 41 -2.08 -2.00 -3.82
CA LEU A 41 -1.42 -0.85 -4.46
C LEU A 41 -2.06 -0.51 -5.81
N ARG A 42 -2.29 -1.52 -6.67
CA ARG A 42 -2.93 -1.32 -7.98
C ARG A 42 -4.39 -0.87 -7.87
N ARG A 43 -5.10 -1.25 -6.81
CA ARG A 43 -6.49 -0.84 -6.54
C ARG A 43 -6.57 0.59 -6.02
N THR A 44 -5.56 1.04 -5.28
CA THR A 44 -5.59 2.33 -4.58
C THR A 44 -4.80 3.42 -5.27
N VAL A 45 -3.90 3.11 -6.21
CA VAL A 45 -3.18 4.12 -6.99
C VAL A 45 -4.13 4.94 -7.88
N LEU A 46 -3.86 6.24 -8.02
CA LEU A 46 -4.57 7.08 -8.98
C LEU A 46 -4.39 6.56 -10.41
N ALA A 47 -5.41 6.77 -11.25
CA ALA A 47 -5.41 6.25 -12.62
C ALA A 47 -4.18 6.71 -13.41
N ASP A 48 -3.79 7.98 -13.27
CA ASP A 48 -2.66 8.60 -13.98
C ASP A 48 -1.30 8.05 -13.54
N ASP A 49 -1.21 7.41 -12.37
CA ASP A 49 0.04 6.85 -11.83
C ASP A 49 0.11 5.31 -11.96
N LYS A 50 -0.91 4.67 -12.56
CA LYS A 50 -0.96 3.20 -12.70
C LYS A 50 0.22 2.64 -13.47
N GLU A 51 0.58 3.26 -14.60
CA GLU A 51 1.68 2.79 -15.43
C GLU A 51 3.02 2.92 -14.70
N LYS A 52 3.26 4.06 -14.04
CA LYS A 52 4.45 4.31 -13.22
C LYS A 52 4.58 3.27 -12.11
N LEU A 53 3.48 2.96 -11.41
CA LEU A 53 3.47 1.95 -10.37
C LEU A 53 3.83 0.58 -10.94
N ASN A 54 3.23 0.19 -12.07
CA ASN A 54 3.50 -1.12 -12.67
C ASN A 54 4.96 -1.26 -13.08
N GLU A 55 5.53 -0.24 -13.71
CA GLU A 55 6.95 -0.21 -14.07
C GLU A 55 7.85 -0.42 -12.85
N ILE A 56 7.58 0.27 -11.74
CA ILE A 56 8.33 0.09 -10.49
C ILE A 56 8.18 -1.32 -9.92
N LEU A 57 6.95 -1.85 -9.89
CA LEU A 57 6.69 -3.19 -9.35
C LEU A 57 7.34 -4.30 -10.18
N ASP A 58 7.43 -4.11 -11.50
CA ASP A 58 8.04 -5.08 -12.41
C ASP A 58 9.58 -4.96 -12.41
N THR A 59 10.12 -3.75 -12.22
CA THR A 59 11.56 -3.49 -12.21
C THR A 59 12.22 -3.90 -10.88
N TYR A 60 11.57 -3.64 -9.76
CA TYR A 60 12.18 -3.76 -8.43
C TYR A 60 11.54 -4.87 -7.61
N VAL A 61 12.29 -5.96 -7.44
CA VAL A 61 11.89 -7.08 -6.57
C VAL A 61 11.65 -6.58 -5.15
N GLY A 62 10.48 -6.88 -4.60
CA GLY A 62 10.09 -6.48 -3.25
C GLY A 62 9.54 -5.07 -3.11
N ALA A 63 9.46 -4.28 -4.19
CA ALA A 63 8.89 -2.93 -4.15
C ALA A 63 7.46 -2.90 -3.60
N ALA A 64 6.63 -3.89 -3.93
CA ALA A 64 5.27 -3.99 -3.42
C ALA A 64 5.20 -3.92 -1.89
N LEU A 65 6.08 -4.65 -1.20
CA LEU A 65 6.11 -4.68 0.28
C LEU A 65 6.65 -3.38 0.87
N GLN A 66 7.64 -2.77 0.24
CA GLN A 66 8.20 -1.49 0.69
C GLN A 66 7.17 -0.36 0.56
N ILE A 67 6.48 -0.29 -0.57
CA ILE A 67 5.50 0.76 -0.87
C ILE A 67 4.28 0.61 0.05
N ILE A 68 3.72 -0.60 0.16
CA ILE A 68 2.52 -0.81 0.98
C ILE A 68 2.75 -0.49 2.44
N GLU A 69 3.94 -0.78 3.00
CA GLU A 69 4.28 -0.43 4.37
C GLU A 69 4.15 1.09 4.61
N LYS A 70 4.70 1.91 3.69
CA LYS A 70 4.61 3.37 3.78
C LYS A 70 3.17 3.87 3.63
N VAL A 71 2.42 3.32 2.67
CA VAL A 71 1.03 3.71 2.44
C VAL A 71 0.14 3.36 3.64
N ILE A 72 0.26 2.14 4.17
CA ILE A 72 -0.54 1.69 5.31
C ILE A 72 -0.20 2.47 6.58
N LYS A 73 1.08 2.68 6.87
CA LYS A 73 1.50 3.44 8.05
C LYS A 73 0.90 4.85 8.07
N GLN A 74 0.80 5.49 6.91
CA GLN A 74 0.21 6.82 6.78
C GLN A 74 -1.33 6.79 6.80
N TYR A 75 -1.95 5.72 6.30
CA TYR A 75 -3.40 5.60 6.19
C TYR A 75 -4.08 5.10 7.47
N ALA A 76 -3.48 4.12 8.13
CA ALA A 76 -3.96 3.44 9.34
C ALA A 76 -2.84 3.43 10.38
N PRO A 77 -2.60 4.57 11.07
CA PRO A 77 -1.59 4.67 12.11
C PRO A 77 -1.95 3.79 13.32
N ASP A 78 -0.93 3.42 14.09
CA ASP A 78 -1.10 2.61 15.30
C ASP A 78 -1.99 3.30 16.33
N LEU A 79 -2.84 2.50 17.00
CA LEU A 79 -3.67 2.96 18.09
C LEU A 79 -2.88 2.86 19.40
N GLU A 80 -2.78 3.98 20.12
CA GLU A 80 -2.31 3.98 21.50
C GLU A 80 -3.44 3.48 22.41
N ILE A 81 -3.19 2.39 23.14
CA ILE A 81 -4.19 1.75 24.02
C ILE A 81 -3.62 1.69 25.43
N GLU A 82 -4.27 2.38 26.37
CA GLU A 82 -3.96 2.35 27.79
C GLU A 82 -5.11 1.67 28.56
N VAL A 83 -4.77 0.74 29.45
CA VAL A 83 -5.73 0.14 30.40
C VAL A 83 -5.73 0.97 31.68
N LYS A 84 -6.86 1.59 32.01
CA LYS A 84 -7.04 2.29 33.27
C LYS A 84 -7.67 1.37 34.31
N ASN A 85 -7.04 1.31 35.48
CA ASN A 85 -7.57 0.69 36.70
C ASN A 85 -7.95 1.77 37.71
#